data_AF-A0A1G1IVQ6-F1
#
_entry.id   AF-A0A1G1IVQ6-F1
#
_cell.length_a   1.000
_cell.length_b   1.000
_cell.length_c   1.000
_cell.angle_alpha   90.00
_cell.angle_beta   90.00
_cell.angle_gamma   90.00
#
_symmetry.space_group_name_H-M   'P 1'
#
loop_
_entity.id
_entity.type
_entity.pdbx_description
1 polymer ?
#
loop_
_entity_poly.entity_id
_entity_poly.type
_entity_poly.pdbx_seq_one_letter_code
_entity_poly.pdbx_strand_id
1 'polypeptide(L)' 'MSLVEIAQIYTDLVRLEKEIPEQEYRAKDQVNAMRTKYHEILMVKMREEGIDFSDRFDAMHKAFEIIRKEKSHSS' A
#
# COMPACT_ATOMS: atom_id res chain seq x y z
N MET A 1 7.48 -7.47 9.95
CA MET A 1 7.57 -6.33 9.02
C MET A 1 7.15 -5.08 9.74
N SER A 2 7.85 -3.97 9.50
CA SER A 2 7.46 -2.65 9.97
C SER A 2 6.28 -2.11 9.16
N LEU A 3 5.56 -1.13 9.71
CA LEU A 3 4.54 -0.42 8.95
C LEU A 3 5.09 0.22 7.68
N VAL A 4 6.32 0.75 7.72
CA VAL A 4 7.00 1.35 6.56
C VAL A 4 7.21 0.32 5.45
N GLU A 5 7.68 -0.89 5.78
CA GLU A 5 7.85 -1.97 4.80
C GLU A 5 6.51 -2.37 4.14
N ILE A 6 5.45 -2.49 4.95
CA ILE A 6 4.12 -2.84 4.45
C ILE A 6 3.55 -1.72 3.56
N ALA A 7 3.70 -0.47 3.99
CA ALA A 7 3.31 0.69 3.19
C ALA A 7 4.08 0.73 1.86
N GLN A 8 5.37 0.41 1.87
CA GLN A 8 6.21 0.40 0.66
C GLN A 8 5.69 -0.65 -0.32
N ILE A 9 5.52 -1.90 0.12
CA ILE A 9 4.99 -2.99 -0.72
C ILE A 9 3.60 -2.63 -1.28
N TYR A 10 2.70 -2.10 -0.44
CA TYR A 10 1.39 -1.68 -0.89
C TYR A 10 1.48 -0.58 -1.97
N THR A 11 2.27 0.46 -1.75
CA THR A 11 2.42 1.56 -2.72
C THR A 11 3.06 1.10 -4.03
N ASP A 12 3.98 0.12 -3.98
CA ASP A 12 4.59 -0.45 -5.18
C ASP A 12 3.60 -1.31 -5.95
N LEU A 13 2.74 -2.09 -5.29
CA LEU A 13 1.65 -2.82 -5.93
C LEU A 13 0.65 -1.88 -6.63
N VAL A 14 0.32 -0.74 -6.02
CA VAL A 14 -0.54 0.28 -6.64
C VAL A 14 0.11 0.87 -7.89
N ARG A 15 1.43 1.08 -7.90
CA ARG A 15 2.16 1.56 -9.08
C ARG A 15 2.21 0.49 -10.17
N LEU A 16 2.61 -0.73 -9.79
CA LEU A 16 2.70 -1.87 -10.71
C LEU A 16 1.38 -2.13 -11.42
N GLU A 17 0.24 -2.11 -10.71
CA GLU A 17 -1.07 -2.29 -11.34
C GLU A 17 -1.41 -1.23 -12.39
N LYS A 18 -0.90 0.00 -12.24
CA LYS A 18 -1.08 1.09 -13.21
C LYS A 18 -0.16 0.96 -14.43
N GLU A 19 0.97 0.27 -14.29
CA GLU A 19 1.95 0.04 -15.35
C GLU A 19 1.60 -1.19 -16.20
N ILE A 20 0.80 -2.12 -15.68
CA ILE A 20 0.35 -3.31 -16.42
C ILE A 20 -0.58 -2.89 -17.58
N PRO A 21 -0.28 -3.29 -18.84
CA PRO A 21 -1.16 -3.05 -19.97
C PRO A 21 -2.56 -3.61 -19.76
N GLU A 22 -3.59 -2.91 -20.24
CA GLU A 22 -4.99 -3.33 -20.04
C GLU A 22 -5.30 -4.71 -20.63
N GLN A 23 -4.55 -5.13 -21.65
CA GLN A 23 -4.73 -6.44 -22.29
C GLN A 23 -4.20 -7.60 -21.44
N GLU A 24 -3.39 -7.32 -20.42
CA GLU A 24 -2.80 -8.33 -19.53
C GLU A 24 -3.67 -8.61 -18.30
N TYR A 25 -4.92 -9.01 -18.55
CA TYR A 25 -5.94 -9.26 -17.50
C TYR A 25 -5.45 -10.18 -16.38
N ARG A 26 -4.75 -11.26 -16.72
CA ARG A 26 -4.26 -12.24 -15.73
C ARG A 26 -3.22 -11.62 -14.78
N ALA A 27 -2.30 -10.82 -15.30
CA ALA A 27 -1.29 -10.15 -14.47
C ALA A 27 -1.96 -9.10 -13.57
N LYS A 28 -2.92 -8.36 -14.12
CA LYS A 28 -3.69 -7.35 -13.39
C LYS A 28 -4.49 -7.96 -12.23
N ASP A 29 -5.15 -9.09 -12.45
CA ASP A 29 -5.88 -9.82 -11.41
C ASP A 29 -4.95 -10.31 -10.29
N GLN A 30 -3.78 -10.83 -10.63
CA GLN A 30 -2.79 -11.28 -9.64
C GLN A 30 -2.27 -10.11 -8.79
N VAL A 31 -1.93 -8.98 -9.42
CA VAL A 31 -1.48 -7.79 -8.70
C VAL A 31 -2.60 -7.20 -7.86
N ASN A 32 -3.84 -7.19 -8.35
CA ASN A 32 -4.99 -6.71 -7.60
C ASN A 32 -5.26 -7.56 -6.34
N ALA A 33 -5.15 -8.88 -6.45
CA ALA A 33 -5.26 -9.79 -5.30
C ALA A 33 -4.16 -9.52 -4.26
N MET A 34 -2.92 -9.34 -4.71
CA MET A 34 -1.81 -8.97 -3.82
C MET A 34 -2.03 -7.60 -3.16
N ARG A 35 -2.44 -6.59 -3.93
CA ARG A 35 -2.73 -5.24 -3.44
C ARG A 35 -3.80 -5.27 -2.36
N THR A 36 -4.86 -6.05 -2.56
CA THR A 36 -5.95 -6.21 -1.59
C THR A 36 -5.44 -6.82 -0.29
N LYS A 37 -4.65 -7.90 -0.38
CA LYS A 37 -4.03 -8.55 0.79
C LYS A 37 -3.11 -7.60 1.56
N TYR A 38 -2.23 -6.88 0.87
CA TYR A 38 -1.31 -5.95 1.53
C TYR A 38 -2.01 -4.72 2.11
N HIS A 39 -3.13 -4.29 1.50
CA HIS A 39 -3.95 -3.24 2.08
C HIS A 39 -4.59 -3.68 3.41
N GLU A 40 -5.04 -4.93 3.51
CA GLU A 40 -5.56 -5.47 4.77
C GLU A 40 -4.48 -5.58 5.85
N ILE A 41 -3.30 -6.08 5.48
CA ILE A 41 -2.15 -6.15 6.39
C ILE A 41 -1.74 -4.74 6.85
N LEU A 42 -1.75 -3.76 5.94
CA LEU A 42 -1.47 -2.35 6.26
C LEU A 42 -2.44 -1.82 7.31
N MET A 43 -3.75 -2.01 7.09
CA MET A 43 -4.79 -1.56 8.01
C MET A 43 -4.67 -2.22 9.40
N VAL A 44 -4.38 -3.52 9.44
CA VAL A 44 -4.11 -4.22 10.70
C VAL A 44 -2.90 -3.60 11.39
N LYS A 45 -1.81 -3.39 10.66
CA LYS A 45 -0.58 -2.84 11.23
C LYS A 45 -0.74 -1.40 11.73
N MET A 46 -1.49 -0.57 10.99
CA MET A 46 -1.84 0.79 11.41
C MET A 46 -2.57 0.78 12.75
N ARG A 47 -3.55 -0.13 12.94
CA ARG A 47 -4.27 -0.26 14.21
C ARG A 47 -3.37 -0.75 15.34
N GLU A 48 -2.49 -1.71 15.08
CA GLU A 48 -1.49 -2.17 16.05
C GLU A 48 -0.56 -1.05 16.52
N GLU A 49 -0.23 -0.11 15.63
CA GLU A 49 0.64 1.04 15.91
C GLU A 49 -0.15 2.29 16.37
N GLY A 50 -1.46 2.19 16.59
CA GLY A 50 -2.30 3.29 17.09
C GLY A 50 -2.58 4.39 16.07
N ILE A 51 -2.46 4.08 14.77
CA ILE A 51 -2.79 4.98 13.67
C ILE A 51 -4.26 4.78 13.29
N ASP A 52 -5.07 5.78 13.59
CA ASP A 52 -6.47 5.81 13.17
C ASP A 52 -6.63 6.11 11.69
N PHE A 53 -7.60 5.44 11.07
CA PHE A 53 -8.09 5.74 9.73
C PHE A 53 -9.61 5.56 9.65
N SER A 54 -10.30 6.41 8.89
CA SER A 54 -11.76 6.37 8.78
C SER A 54 -12.27 5.24 7.89
N ASP A 55 -11.54 4.95 6.81
CA ASP A 55 -11.91 3.94 5.82
C ASP A 55 -10.68 3.43 5.05
N ARG A 56 -10.94 2.59 4.04
CA ARG A 56 -9.89 2.01 3.18
C ARG A 56 -9.15 3.06 2.34
N PHE A 57 -9.81 4.14 1.92
CA PHE A 57 -9.16 5.20 1.15
C PHE A 57 -8.26 6.04 2.05
N ASP A 58 -8.69 6.34 3.26
CA ASP A 58 -7.86 7.04 4.25
C ASP A 58 -6.62 6.22 4.64
N ALA A 59 -6.77 4.91 4.86
CA ALA A 59 -5.63 4.01 5.08
C ALA A 59 -4.64 4.02 3.89
N MET A 60 -5.15 4.00 2.66
CA MET A 60 -4.34 4.17 1.45
C MET A 60 -3.58 5.50 1.45
N HIS A 61 -4.26 6.62 1.71
CA HIS A 61 -3.63 7.95 1.76
C HIS A 61 -2.50 8.00 2.78
N LYS A 62 -2.74 7.48 3.99
CA LYS A 62 -1.72 7.39 5.06
C LYS A 62 -0.52 6.55 4.63
N ALA A 63 -0.72 5.47 3.88
CA ALA A 63 0.37 4.67 3.33
C ALA A 63 1.32 5.52 2.48
N PHE A 64 0.78 6.34 1.57
CA PHE A 64 1.58 7.23 0.74
C PHE A 64 2.27 8.32 1.56
N GLU A 65 1.62 8.84 2.59
CA GLU A 65 2.23 9.83 3.48
C GLU A 65 3.41 9.26 4.28
N ILE A 66 3.28 8.02 4.80
CA ILE A 66 4.36 7.31 5.50
C ILE A 66 5.59 7.20 4.60
N ILE A 67 5.41 6.74 3.35
CA ILE A 67 6.52 6.62 2.39
C ILE A 67 7.10 7.97 1.99
N ARG A 68 6.26 9.01 1.86
CA ARG A 68 6.75 10.37 1.59
C ARG A 68 7.63 10.88 2.73
N LYS A 69 7.17 10.72 3.99
CA LYS A 69 7.91 11.14 5.18
C LYS A 69 9.22 10.39 5.32
N GLU A 70 9.21 9.08 5.10
CA GLU A 70 10.41 8.23 5.15
C GLU A 70 11.47 8.73 4.16
N LYS A 71 11.08 8.93 2.89
CA LYS A 71 12.00 9.43 1.86
C LYS A 71 12.57 10.82 2.18
N SER A 72 11.78 11.69 2.79
CA SER A 72 12.25 13.01 3.23
C SER A 72 13.21 12.95 4.43
N HIS A 73 13.17 11.90 5.26
CA HIS A 73 14.09 11.72 6.39
C HIS A 73 15.37 10.99 6.00
N SER A 74 15.36 10.22 4.92
CA SER A 74 16.55 9.53 4.38
C SER A 74 17.37 10.38 3.39
N SER A 75 17.03 11.66 3.20
CA SER A 75 17.67 12.60 2.24
C SER A 75 18.60 13.60 2.92
#